data_AF-A0A1F5AN61-F1
#
_entry.id   AF-A0A1F5AN61-F1
#
_cell.length_a   1.000
_cell.length_b   1.000
_cell.length_c   1.000
_cell.angle_alpha   90.00
_cell.angle_beta   90.00
_cell.angle_gamma   90.00
#
_symmetry.space_group_name_H-M   'P 1'
#
loop_
_entity.id
_entity.type
_entity.pdbx_description
1 polymer ?
#
loop_
_entity_poly.entity_id
_entity_poly.type
_entity_poly.pdbx_seq_one_letter_code
_entity_poly.pdbx_strand_id
1 'polypeptide(L)'
;MASFSDDTWLRVLADGQQVYEGTKREGETLEVKAERELILHTGNAGGMAFTLNGRRARPLGPRGAVMTDIRMTPDNYRTFLAPEGGN
;
A
#
# COMPACT_ATOMS: atom_id res chain seq x y z
N MET A 1 4.78 -5.54 -2.78
CA MET A 1 3.61 -6.20 -3.42
C MET A 1 2.37 -5.90 -2.59
N ALA A 2 1.26 -5.54 -3.20
CA ALA A 2 -0.03 -5.39 -2.54
C ALA A 2 -0.97 -6.55 -2.91
N SER A 3 -1.83 -6.94 -1.99
CA SER A 3 -2.87 -7.95 -2.12
C SER A 3 -4.19 -7.38 -1.62
N PHE A 4 -5.28 -7.70 -2.30
CA PHE A 4 -6.60 -7.11 -2.03
C PHE A 4 -7.56 -8.20 -1.55
N SER A 5 -8.24 -7.93 -0.44
CA SER A 5 -9.26 -8.82 0.15
C SER A 5 -10.67 -8.26 0.01
N ASP A 6 -10.83 -7.11 -0.64
CA ASP A 6 -12.10 -6.44 -0.89
C ASP A 6 -11.91 -5.48 -2.07
N ASP A 7 -13.01 -5.06 -2.71
CA ASP A 7 -12.95 -4.08 -3.80
C ASP A 7 -12.34 -2.77 -3.28
N THR A 8 -11.20 -2.39 -3.86
CA THR A 8 -10.36 -1.30 -3.36
C THR A 8 -9.90 -0.45 -4.51
N TRP A 9 -10.41 0.79 -4.56
CA TRP A 9 -9.83 1.81 -5.43
C TRP A 9 -8.49 2.27 -4.88
N LEU A 10 -7.49 2.40 -5.75
CA LEU A 10 -6.19 2.95 -5.41
C LEU A 10 -5.56 3.71 -6.57
N ARG A 11 -4.73 4.68 -6.19
CA ARG A 11 -3.84 5.40 -7.09
C ARG A 11 -2.42 5.29 -6.55
N VAL A 12 -1.49 4.90 -7.40
CA VAL A 12 -0.10 4.69 -7.04
C VAL A 12 0.80 5.51 -7.95
N LEU A 13 1.65 6.31 -7.33
CA LEU A 13 2.72 7.03 -8.00
C LEU A 13 4.06 6.46 -7.52
N ALA A 14 4.89 6.05 -8.46
CA ALA A 14 6.27 5.64 -8.22
C ALA A 14 7.21 6.67 -8.83
N ASP A 15 8.10 7.24 -8.03
CA ASP A 15 9.14 8.19 -8.46
C ASP A 15 8.61 9.40 -9.23
N GLY A 16 7.40 9.84 -8.89
CA GLY A 16 6.68 10.95 -9.53
C GLY A 16 5.85 10.56 -10.75
N GLN A 17 5.85 9.28 -11.15
CA GLN A 17 5.04 8.78 -12.26
C GLN A 17 3.85 7.96 -11.75
N GLN A 18 2.65 8.26 -12.24
CA GLN A 18 1.47 7.42 -11.98
C GLN A 18 1.64 6.07 -12.66
N VAL A 19 1.79 5.02 -11.87
CA VAL A 19 1.98 3.63 -12.35
C VAL A 19 0.68 2.83 -12.31
N TYR A 20 -0.28 3.24 -11.49
CA TYR A 20 -1.59 2.61 -11.42
C TYR A 20 -2.65 3.60 -10.93
N GLU A 21 -3.85 3.51 -11.49
CA GLU A 21 -5.05 4.19 -11.01
C GLU A 21 -6.28 3.36 -11.39
N GLY A 22 -7.05 2.93 -10.41
CA GLY A 22 -8.23 2.11 -10.65
C GLY A 22 -8.60 1.26 -9.44
N THR A 23 -9.55 0.36 -9.65
CA THR A 23 -10.06 -0.53 -8.62
C THR A 23 -9.49 -1.94 -8.79
N LYS A 24 -8.94 -2.46 -7.70
CA LYS A 24 -8.54 -3.87 -7.57
C LYS A 24 -9.61 -4.65 -6.83
N ARG A 25 -9.93 -5.84 -7.32
CA ARG A 25 -10.90 -6.76 -6.74
C ARG A 25 -10.24 -7.67 -5.71
N GLU A 26 -11.07 -8.31 -4.89
CA GLU A 26 -10.65 -9.39 -3.99
C GLU A 26 -9.86 -10.48 -4.76
N GLY A 27 -8.76 -10.93 -4.14
CA GLY A 27 -7.87 -11.96 -4.69
C GLY A 27 -6.84 -11.42 -5.69
N GLU A 28 -6.97 -10.18 -6.15
CA GLU A 28 -5.96 -9.57 -7.01
C GLU A 28 -4.70 -9.16 -6.22
N THR A 29 -3.60 -9.03 -6.97
CA THR A 29 -2.35 -8.48 -6.48
C THR A 29 -1.87 -7.34 -7.38
N LEU A 30 -1.01 -6.49 -6.82
CA LEU A 30 -0.34 -5.43 -7.54
C LEU A 30 1.13 -5.38 -7.09
N GLU A 31 2.05 -5.58 -8.02
CA GLU A 31 3.47 -5.32 -7.77
C GLU A 31 3.84 -3.93 -8.30
N VAL A 32 4.46 -3.14 -7.43
CA VAL A 32 4.99 -1.82 -7.77
C VAL A 32 6.41 -1.75 -7.26
N LYS A 33 7.28 -1.15 -8.07
CA LYS A 33 8.67 -0.84 -7.73
C LYS A 33 8.84 0.68 -7.81
N ALA A 34 9.52 1.23 -6.82
CA ALA A 34 9.89 2.64 -6.72
C ALA A 34 11.28 2.72 -6.10
N GLU A 35 12.12 3.65 -6.57
CA GLU A 35 13.51 3.81 -6.12
C GLU A 35 13.66 4.91 -5.07
N ARG A 36 12.93 6.02 -5.24
CA ARG A 36 13.02 7.24 -4.42
C ARG A 36 11.77 7.44 -3.58
N GLU A 37 10.61 7.29 -4.19
CA GLU A 37 9.34 7.63 -3.55
C GLU A 37 8.17 6.81 -4.10
N LEU A 38 7.31 6.35 -3.20
CA LEU A 38 6.03 5.74 -3.51
C LEU A 38 4.92 6.54 -2.81
N ILE A 39 3.99 7.11 -3.58
CA ILE A 39 2.79 7.77 -3.05
C ILE A 39 1.58 6.87 -3.32
N LEU A 40 0.85 6.54 -2.27
CA LEU A 40 -0.35 5.72 -2.32
C LEU A 40 -1.56 6.53 -1.86
N HIS A 41 -2.62 6.46 -2.65
CA HIS A 41 -3.98 6.83 -2.26
C HIS A 41 -4.85 5.57 -2.37
N THR A 42 -5.74 5.34 -1.39
CA THR A 42 -6.66 4.20 -1.38
C THR A 42 -8.01 4.63 -0.83
N GLY A 43 -9.09 4.11 -1.43
CA GLY A 43 -10.46 4.31 -0.98
C GLY A 43 -10.92 3.27 0.05
N ASN A 44 -10.16 2.19 0.25
CA ASN A 44 -10.51 1.10 1.16
C ASN A 44 -9.23 0.55 1.81
N ALA A 45 -8.68 1.31 2.76
CA ALA A 45 -7.42 0.98 3.42
C ALA A 45 -7.40 -0.38 4.14
N GLY A 46 -8.54 -0.80 4.70
CA GLY A 46 -8.68 -2.12 5.32
C GLY A 46 -8.98 -3.26 4.34
N GLY A 47 -9.28 -2.96 3.07
CA GLY A 47 -9.47 -3.93 2.00
C GLY A 47 -8.17 -4.36 1.30
N MET A 48 -7.04 -3.81 1.72
CA MET A 48 -5.73 -4.12 1.16
C MET A 48 -4.68 -4.42 2.23
N ALA A 49 -3.75 -5.28 1.88
CA ALA A 49 -2.51 -5.51 2.62
C ALA A 49 -1.34 -5.37 1.65
N PHE A 50 -0.16 -5.02 2.14
CA PHE A 50 1.02 -4.90 1.29
C PHE A 50 2.29 -5.30 2.03
N THR A 51 3.30 -5.64 1.24
CA THR A 51 4.65 -5.94 1.66
C THR A 51 5.61 -4.92 1.07
N LEU A 52 6.50 -4.41 1.89
CA LEU A 52 7.58 -3.50 1.53
C LEU A 52 8.89 -4.27 1.71
N ASN A 53 9.67 -4.44 0.63
CA ASN A 53 10.94 -5.16 0.65
C ASN A 53 10.85 -6.55 1.31
N GLY A 54 9.78 -7.29 1.02
CA GLY A 54 9.53 -8.63 1.57
C GLY A 54 8.95 -8.66 2.99
N ARG A 55 8.85 -7.51 3.69
CA ARG A 55 8.30 -7.43 5.04
C ARG A 55 6.85 -6.96 5.01
N ARG A 56 6.00 -7.56 5.84
CA ARG A 56 4.57 -7.20 5.93
C ARG A 56 4.42 -5.79 6.50
N ALA A 57 3.64 -4.96 5.81
CA ALA A 57 3.26 -3.66 6.30
C ALA A 57 2.12 -3.74 7.32
N ARG A 58 2.03 -2.75 8.21
CA ARG A 58 0.90 -2.56 9.09
C ARG A 58 -0.35 -2.18 8.27
N PRO A 59 -1.56 -2.51 8.76
CA PRO A 59 -2.79 -1.98 8.16
C PRO A 59 -2.75 -0.45 8.12
N LEU A 60 -3.13 0.13 6.97
CA LEU A 60 -3.18 1.59 6.79
C LEU A 60 -4.38 2.21 7.53
N GLY A 61 -5.45 1.44 7.68
CA GLY A 61 -6.68 1.88 8.32
C GLY A 61 -7.73 0.77 8.38
N PRO A 62 -8.92 1.07 8.93
CA PRO A 62 -10.04 0.14 8.93
C PRO A 62 -10.64 -0.02 7.52
N ARG A 63 -11.51 -1.04 7.36
CA ARG A 63 -12.25 -1.28 6.11
C ARG A 63 -13.08 -0.04 5.75
N GLY A 64 -13.07 0.33 4.47
CA GLY A 64 -13.76 1.51 3.92
C GLY A 64 -13.09 2.86 4.23
N ALA A 65 -11.96 2.87 4.94
CA ALA A 65 -11.27 4.12 5.21
C ALA A 65 -10.51 4.61 3.97
N VAL A 66 -10.72 5.88 3.64
CA VAL A 66 -9.98 6.57 2.59
C VAL A 66 -8.68 7.11 3.17
N MET A 67 -7.55 6.75 2.57
CA MET A 67 -6.23 7.26 2.93
C MET A 67 -5.61 7.92 1.69
N THR A 68 -5.07 9.11 1.87
CA THR A 68 -4.47 9.91 0.79
C THR A 68 -3.07 10.34 1.18
N ASP A 69 -2.22 10.57 0.17
CA ASP A 69 -0.86 11.10 0.33
C ASP A 69 0.02 10.24 1.27
N ILE A 70 -0.19 8.92 1.26
CA ILE A 70 0.68 8.00 1.99
C ILE A 70 2.00 7.92 1.24
N ARG A 71 2.97 8.70 1.71
CA ARG A 71 4.31 8.78 1.14
C ARG A 71 5.27 7.82 1.84
N MET A 72 5.78 6.87 1.08
CA MET A 72 6.80 5.91 1.49
C MET A 72 8.10 6.19 0.73
N THR A 73 9.19 6.37 1.46
CA THR A 73 10.55 6.58 0.95
C THR A 73 11.50 5.60 1.62
N PRO A 74 12.72 5.39 1.08
CA PRO A 74 13.74 4.58 1.73
C PRO A 74 14.05 4.97 3.19
N ASP A 75 13.86 6.24 3.54
CA ASP A 75 14.09 6.75 4.89
C ASP A 75 12.97 6.43 5.88
N ASN A 76 11.72 6.36 5.42
CA ASN A 76 10.56 6.25 6.30
C ASN A 76 9.79 4.92 6.20
N TYR A 77 10.01 4.10 5.17
CA TYR A 77 9.16 2.92 4.91
C TYR A 77 9.07 1.96 6.11
N ARG A 78 10.10 1.95 6.96
CA ARG A 78 10.16 1.16 8.19
C ARG A 78 9.05 1.48 9.18
N THR A 79 8.51 2.71 9.20
CA THR A 79 7.40 3.10 10.09
C THR A 79 6.07 2.46 9.66
N PHE A 80 6.00 2.02 8.41
CA PHE A 80 4.85 1.31 7.84
C PHE A 80 5.00 -0.21 7.96
N LEU A 81 6.11 -0.73 8.47
CA LEU A 81 6.26 -2.16 8.70
C LEU A 81 5.48 -2.57 9.95
N ALA A 82 4.88 -3.76 9.90
CA ALA A 82 4.35 -4.37 11.10
C ALA A 82 5.51 -4.68 12.07
N PRO A 83 5.29 -4.59 13.39
CA PRO A 83 6.29 -5.02 14.37
C PRO A 83 6.62 -6.49 14.12
N GLU A 84 7.92 -6.80 14.05
CA GLU A 84 8.41 -8.17 13.92
C GLU A 84 8.20 -8.89 15.26
N GLY A 85 7.13 -9.66 15.35
CA GLY A 85 6.86 -10.54 16.50
C GLY A 85 6.17 -9.84 17.67
N GLY A 86 4.85 -9.98 17.73
CA GLY A 86 4.17 -10.11 19.02
C GLY A 86 4.19 -11.60 19.37
N ASN A 87 4.96 -11.94 20.41
CA ASN A 87 4.95 -13.24 21.09
C ASN A 87 3.54 -13.65 21.52
#